data_AF-A0A958D1F7-F1
#
_entry.id   AF-A0A958D1F7-F1
#
_cell.length_a   1.000
_cell.length_b   1.000
_cell.length_c   1.000
_cell.angle_alpha   90.00
_cell.angle_beta   90.00
_cell.angle_gamma   90.00
#
_symmetry.space_group_name_H-M   'P 1'
#
loop_
_entity.id
_entity.type
_entity.pdbx_description
1 polymer ?
#
loop_
_entity_poly.entity_id
_entity_poly.type
_entity_poly.pdbx_seq_one_letter_code
_entity_poly.pdbx_strand_id
1 'polypeptide(L)' 'MTPVSPRTALITGASRGLGLALAQALAGNGWRLIVDARGAGALEDAVATFARQTDV' A
#
# COMPACT_ATOMS: atom_id res chain seq x y z
N MET A 1 19.71 9.05 19.70
CA MET A 1 18.45 9.39 19.00
C MET A 1 18.07 8.17 18.18
N THR A 2 17.01 7.45 18.55
CA THR A 2 16.62 6.22 17.85
C THR A 2 15.92 6.61 16.55
N PRO A 3 16.32 6.09 15.38
CA PRO A 3 15.62 6.39 14.14
C PRO A 3 14.17 5.89 14.23
N VAL A 4 13.22 6.79 13.97
CA VAL A 4 11.80 6.43 13.91
C VAL A 4 11.60 5.65 12.61
N SER A 5 11.30 4.36 12.73
CA SER A 5 10.96 3.53 11.57
C SER A 5 9.54 3.86 11.09
N PRO A 6 9.29 3.90 9.77
CA PRO A 6 7.94 4.09 9.25
C PRO A 6 7.03 2.95 9.75
N ARG A 7 5.79 3.32 10.10
CA ARG A 7 4.79 2.33 10.48
C ARG A 7 4.44 1.46 9.27
N THR A 8 4.14 0.18 9.52
CA THR A 8 3.79 -0.80 8.48
C THR A 8 2.32 -1.19 8.59
N ALA A 9 1.61 -1.30 7.47
CA ALA A 9 0.22 -1.76 7.41
C ALA A 9 0.05 -2.92 6.43
N LEU A 10 -0.73 -3.93 6.80
CA LEU A 10 -1.19 -5.01 5.93
C LEU A 10 -2.61 -4.72 5.45
N ILE A 11 -2.84 -4.70 4.14
CA ILE A 11 -4.15 -4.46 3.54
C ILE A 11 -4.52 -5.64 2.65
N THR A 12 -5.64 -6.31 2.96
CA THR A 12 -6.25 -7.32 2.09
C THR A 12 -7.34 -6.68 1.24
N GLY A 13 -7.52 -7.19 0.01
CA GLY A 13 -8.44 -6.57 -0.96
C GLY A 13 -7.95 -5.23 -1.50
N ALA A 14 -6.63 -5.01 -1.56
CA ALA A 14 -6.01 -3.73 -1.93
C ALA A 14 -6.16 -3.36 -3.43
N SER A 15 -6.64 -4.27 -4.27
CA SER A 15 -6.67 -4.06 -5.73
C SER A 15 -7.79 -3.14 -6.22
N ARG A 16 -8.79 -2.79 -5.38
CA ARG A 16 -9.94 -1.96 -5.78
C ARG A 16 -10.68 -1.35 -4.58
N GLY A 17 -11.60 -0.44 -4.87
CA GLY A 17 -12.56 0.09 -3.90
C GLY A 17 -11.89 0.70 -2.67
N LEU A 18 -12.41 0.39 -1.49
CA LEU A 18 -11.91 0.96 -0.24
C LEU A 18 -10.47 0.51 0.08
N GLY A 19 -10.11 -0.74 -0.24
CA GLY A 19 -8.76 -1.25 -0.01
C GLY A 19 -7.71 -0.47 -0.79
N LEU A 20 -7.99 -0.18 -2.07
CA LEU A 20 -7.13 0.66 -2.92
C LEU A 20 -7.04 2.09 -2.40
N ALA A 21 -8.17 2.71 -2.07
CA ALA A 21 -8.20 4.08 -1.55
C ALA A 21 -7.41 4.20 -0.22
N LEU A 22 -7.53 3.20 0.65
CA LEU A 22 -6.77 3.14 1.90
C LEU A 22 -5.27 2.97 1.65
N ALA A 23 -4.87 2.10 0.73
CA ALA A 23 -3.47 1.90 0.37
C ALA A 23 -2.83 3.20 -0.16
N GLN A 24 -3.52 3.91 -1.06
CA GLN A 24 -3.06 5.20 -1.59
C GLN A 24 -2.93 6.26 -0.47
N ALA A 25 -3.92 6.33 0.42
CA ALA A 25 -3.87 7.27 1.53
C ALA A 25 -2.73 6.97 2.51
N LEU A 26 -2.51 5.71 2.87
CA LEU A 26 -1.42 5.33 3.78
C LEU A 26 -0.04 5.49 3.14
N ALA A 27 0.10 5.15 1.85
CA ALA A 27 1.31 5.41 1.08
C ALA A 27 1.68 6.90 1.07
N GLY A 28 0.71 7.77 0.78
CA GLY A 28 0.90 9.23 0.82
C GLY A 28 1.23 9.78 2.21
N ASN A 29 0.91 9.04 3.28
CA ASN A 29 1.24 9.38 4.66
C ASN A 29 2.57 8.76 5.15
N GLY A 30 3.37 8.15 4.25
CA GLY A 30 4.69 7.61 4.58
C GLY A 30 4.67 6.28 5.33
N TRP A 31 3.59 5.51 5.24
CA TRP A 31 3.52 4.15 5.79
C TRP A 31 4.09 3.15 4.80
N ARG A 32 4.91 2.21 5.28
CA ARG A 32 5.24 0.99 4.54
C ARG A 32 3.99 0.12 4.41
N LEU A 33 3.78 -0.49 3.25
CA LEU A 33 2.61 -1.33 3.01
C LEU A 33 3.01 -2.78 2.74
N ILE A 34 2.08 -3.68 3.06
CA ILE A 34 2.03 -5.05 2.56
C ILE A 34 0.62 -5.20 2.02
N VAL A 35 0.48 -5.64 0.77
CA VAL A 35 -0.82 -5.69 0.10
C VAL A 35 -1.13 -7.07 -0.43
N ASP A 36 -2.41 -7.45 -0.35
CA ASP A 36 -2.93 -8.70 -0.88
C ASP A 36 -4.28 -8.47 -1.58
N ALA A 37 -4.53 -9.22 -2.65
CA ALA A 37 -5.81 -9.28 -3.33
C ALA A 37 -5.88 -10.48 -4.29
N ARG A 38 -7.11 -10.84 -4.70
CA ARG A 38 -7.31 -11.85 -5.74
C ARG A 38 -6.99 -11.27 -7.12
N GLY A 39 -6.13 -11.97 -7.85
CA GLY A 39 -5.73 -11.64 -9.22
C GLY A 39 -4.46 -10.77 -9.25
N ALA A 40 -3.33 -11.38 -9.61
CA ALA A 40 -2.02 -10.75 -9.59
C ALA A 40 -1.97 -9.46 -10.42
N GLY A 41 -2.44 -9.48 -11.67
CA GLY A 41 -2.42 -8.29 -12.53
C GLY A 41 -3.20 -7.10 -11.96
N ALA A 42 -4.38 -7.34 -11.37
CA ALA A 42 -5.14 -6.26 -10.74
C ALA A 42 -4.45 -5.70 -9.48
N LEU A 43 -3.67 -6.53 -8.77
CA LEU A 43 -2.87 -6.09 -7.63
C LEU A 43 -1.65 -5.30 -8.09
N GLU A 44 -0.96 -5.75 -9.15
CA GLU A 44 0.18 -5.05 -9.76
C GLU A 44 -0.23 -3.67 -10.30
N ASP A 45 -1.35 -3.60 -11.02
CA ASP A 45 -1.91 -2.33 -11.52
C ASP A 45 -2.24 -1.37 -10.37
N ALA A 46 -2.82 -1.89 -9.28
CA ALA A 46 -3.09 -1.10 -8.09
C ALA A 46 -1.81 -0.58 -7.42
N VAL A 47 -0.82 -1.44 -7.23
CA VAL A 47 0.50 -1.09 -6.65
C VAL A 47 1.18 0.00 -7.47
N ALA A 48 1.12 -0.07 -8.80
CA ALA A 48 1.69 0.93 -9.69
C ALA A 48 1.15 2.36 -9.42
N THR A 49 -0.06 2.49 -8.85
CA THR A 49 -0.65 3.80 -8.54
C THR A 49 0.00 4.52 -7.34
N PHE A 50 0.62 3.78 -6.41
CA PHE A 50 1.17 4.34 -5.15
C PHE A 50 2.60 3.91 -4.83
N ALA A 51 3.21 2.99 -5.60
CA ALA A 51 4.57 2.49 -5.37
C ALA A 51 5.67 3.57 -5.38
N ARG A 52 5.43 4.74 -6.02
CA ARG A 52 6.37 5.87 -5.97
C ARG A 52 6.37 6.61 -4.64
N GLN A 53 5.37 6.38 -3.79
CA GLN A 53 5.16 7.12 -2.55
C GLN A 53 5.63 6.32 -1.33
N THR A 54 5.74 5.00 -1.44
CA THR A 54 6.10 4.14 -0.31
C THR A 54 6.76 2.84 -0.71
N ASP A 55 7.39 2.20 0.27
CA ASP A 55 7.85 0.81 0.24
C ASP A 55 6.63 -0.12 0.38
N VAL A 56 6.36 -0.95 -0.62
CA VAL A 56 5.19 -1.84 -0.72
C VAL A 56 5.51 -3.14 -1.43
#